data_AF-A0A6L8KYW1-F1
#
_entry.id   AF-A0A6L8KYW1-F1
#
_cell.length_a   1.000
_cell.length_b   1.000
_cell.length_c   1.000
_cell.angle_alpha   90.00
_cell.angle_beta   90.00
_cell.angle_gamma   90.00
#
_symmetry.space_group_name_H-M   'P 1'
#
loop_
_entity.id
_entity.type
_entity.pdbx_description
1 polymer ?
#
loop_
_entity_poly.entity_id
_entity_poly.type
_entity_poly.pdbx_seq_one_letter_code
_entity_poly.pdbx_strand_id
1 'polypeptide(L)'
;MNIAEYIYYSTFFVTIGLVALAFIKSLSAIQKRKDRFRCIVYFGISSILSGLISGAALFYGVLSLFDFLGHRVSVGHGEILIAAPVFNFGLGAVLAVIGTTLLRWLTPEA
;
A
#
# COMPACT_ATOMS: atom_id res chain seq x y z
N MET A 1 -9.02 22.37 -1.04
CA MET A 1 -8.23 21.12 -0.96
C MET A 1 -7.21 21.17 -2.09
N ASN A 2 -5.94 21.18 -1.74
CA ASN A 2 -4.82 21.38 -2.69
C ASN A 2 -4.58 20.12 -3.53
N ILE A 3 -4.06 20.28 -4.75
CA ILE A 3 -3.75 19.14 -5.63
C ILE A 3 -2.79 18.15 -4.95
N ALA A 4 -1.81 18.64 -4.19
CA ALA A 4 -0.89 17.82 -3.40
C ALA A 4 -1.62 16.96 -2.35
N GLU A 5 -2.66 17.49 -1.72
CA GLU A 5 -3.49 16.75 -0.74
C GLU A 5 -4.29 15.65 -1.44
N TYR A 6 -4.88 15.93 -2.61
CA TYR A 6 -5.56 14.91 -3.41
C TYR A 6 -4.61 13.78 -3.82
N ILE A 7 -3.40 14.11 -4.27
CA ILE A 7 -2.39 13.11 -4.62
C ILE A 7 -2.03 12.30 -3.36
N TYR A 8 -1.79 12.96 -2.23
CA TYR A 8 -1.51 12.29 -0.95
C TYR A 8 -2.62 11.30 -0.57
N TYR A 9 -3.89 11.72 -0.54
CA TYR A 9 -4.98 10.81 -0.19
C TYR A 9 -5.17 9.68 -1.22
N SER A 10 -4.96 9.95 -2.50
CA SER A 10 -5.05 8.93 -3.55
C SER A 10 -4.04 7.78 -3.33
N THR A 11 -2.85 8.07 -2.82
CA THR A 11 -1.84 7.03 -2.52
C THR A 11 -2.31 6.05 -1.46
N PHE A 12 -3.11 6.49 -0.47
CA PHE A 12 -3.71 5.58 0.52
C PHE A 12 -4.73 4.64 -0.12
N PHE A 13 -5.59 5.15 -1.01
CA PHE A 13 -6.55 4.32 -1.72
C PHE A 13 -5.84 3.29 -2.61
N VAL A 14 -4.75 3.67 -3.27
CA VAL A 14 -3.93 2.73 -4.04
C VAL A 14 -3.30 1.68 -3.13
N THR A 15 -2.72 2.07 -1.98
CA THR A 15 -2.18 1.13 -0.99
C THR A 15 -3.24 0.12 -0.55
N ILE A 16 -4.43 0.59 -0.16
CA ILE A 16 -5.55 -0.27 0.27
C ILE A 16 -5.95 -1.22 -0.87
N GLY A 17 -6.09 -0.72 -2.09
CA GLY A 17 -6.45 -1.53 -3.25
C GLY A 17 -5.43 -2.63 -3.56
N LEU A 18 -4.13 -2.29 -3.57
CA LEU A 18 -3.05 -3.25 -3.79
C LEU A 18 -3.00 -4.32 -2.70
N VAL A 19 -3.15 -3.92 -1.43
CA VAL A 19 -3.18 -4.86 -0.31
C VAL A 19 -4.42 -5.76 -0.37
N ALA A 20 -5.59 -5.24 -0.73
CA ALA A 20 -6.80 -6.04 -0.90
C ALA A 20 -6.62 -7.09 -2.01
N LEU A 21 -6.02 -6.73 -3.14
CA LEU A 21 -5.70 -7.68 -4.22
C LEU A 21 -4.69 -8.75 -3.76
N ALA A 22 -3.65 -8.34 -3.01
CA ALA A 22 -2.69 -9.27 -2.42
C ALA A 22 -3.37 -10.24 -1.46
N PHE A 23 -4.30 -9.76 -0.63
CA PHE A 23 -5.07 -10.57 0.30
C PHE A 23 -5.92 -11.62 -0.43
N ILE A 24 -6.70 -11.21 -1.44
CA ILE A 24 -7.55 -12.12 -2.22
C ILE A 24 -6.71 -13.20 -2.91
N LYS A 25 -5.56 -12.81 -3.48
CA LYS A 25 -4.63 -13.76 -4.12
C LYS A 25 -4.04 -14.75 -3.12
N SER A 26 -3.65 -14.28 -1.93
CA SER A 26 -3.10 -15.14 -0.88
C SER A 26 -4.16 -16.08 -0.32
N LEU A 27 -5.37 -15.61 -0.06
CA LEU A 27 -6.50 -16.45 0.37
C LEU A 27 -6.79 -17.56 -0.65
N SER A 28 -6.93 -17.18 -1.93
CA SER A 28 -7.16 -18.12 -3.03
C SER A 28 -6.04 -19.15 -3.18
N ALA A 29 -4.78 -18.73 -2.94
CA ALA A 29 -3.62 -19.60 -3.01
C ALA A 29 -3.61 -20.64 -1.89
N ILE A 30 -3.94 -20.24 -0.65
CA ILE A 30 -4.01 -21.15 0.50
C ILE A 30 -5.12 -22.20 0.29
N GLN A 31 -6.29 -21.77 -0.18
CA GLN A 31 -7.42 -22.69 -0.47
C GLN A 31 -7.06 -23.74 -1.54
N LYS A 32 -6.17 -23.41 -2.48
CA LYS A 32 -5.63 -24.34 -3.49
C LYS A 32 -4.51 -25.25 -2.94
N ARG A 33 -4.42 -25.42 -1.62
CA ARG A 33 -3.41 -26.22 -0.90
C ARG A 33 -1.95 -25.79 -1.13
N LYS A 34 -1.69 -24.51 -1.40
CA LYS A 34 -0.31 -24.00 -1.32
C LYS A 34 0.14 -23.88 0.13
N ASP A 35 1.45 -23.91 0.34
CA ASP A 35 2.09 -23.70 1.64
C ASP A 35 1.56 -22.43 2.31
N ARG A 36 0.70 -22.62 3.33
CA ARG A 36 -0.01 -21.56 4.06
C ARG A 36 0.96 -20.56 4.66
N PHE A 37 2.05 -21.05 5.26
CA PHE A 37 3.04 -20.23 5.92
C PHE A 37 3.70 -19.28 4.92
N ARG A 38 4.14 -19.81 3.76
CA ARG A 38 4.71 -18.98 2.69
C ARG A 38 3.72 -17.94 2.20
N CYS A 39 2.46 -18.30 1.94
CA CYS A 39 1.45 -17.35 1.47
C CYS A 39 1.20 -16.20 2.44
N ILE A 40 1.17 -16.49 3.75
CA ILE A 40 1.02 -15.47 4.79
C ILE A 40 2.25 -14.55 4.84
N VAL A 41 3.46 -15.11 4.81
CA VAL A 41 4.71 -14.32 4.81
C VAL A 41 4.78 -13.43 3.57
N TYR A 42 4.48 -13.98 2.38
CA TYR A 42 4.45 -13.21 1.14
C TYR A 42 3.39 -12.11 1.17
N PHE A 43 2.21 -12.37 1.74
CA PHE A 43 1.19 -11.33 1.94
C PHE A 43 1.71 -10.19 2.81
N GLY A 44 2.34 -10.50 3.95
CA GLY A 44 2.89 -9.49 4.86
C GLY A 44 3.93 -8.61 4.17
N ILE A 45 4.91 -9.23 3.49
CA ILE A 45 5.94 -8.50 2.73
C ILE A 45 5.32 -7.66 1.63
N SER A 46 4.40 -8.23 0.85
CA SER A 46 3.74 -7.52 -0.26
C SER A 46 2.94 -6.32 0.22
N SER A 47 2.35 -6.40 1.41
CA SER A 47 1.55 -5.31 1.98
C SER A 47 2.43 -4.12 2.42
N ILE A 48 3.57 -4.41 3.05
CA ILE A 48 4.56 -3.39 3.42
C ILE A 48 5.16 -2.74 2.16
N LEU A 49 5.53 -3.55 1.16
CA LEU A 49 6.07 -3.04 -0.10
C LEU A 49 5.04 -2.20 -0.86
N SER A 50 3.76 -2.60 -0.86
CA SER A 50 2.69 -1.82 -1.50
C SER A 50 2.54 -0.44 -0.87
N GLY A 51 2.62 -0.34 0.46
CA GLY A 51 2.63 0.94 1.18
C GLY A 51 3.86 1.79 0.82
N LEU A 52 5.06 1.21 0.84
CA LEU A 52 6.28 1.94 0.50
C LEU A 52 6.29 2.45 -0.94
N ILE A 53 5.93 1.60 -1.90
CA ILE A 53 5.90 1.95 -3.33
C ILE A 53 4.82 3.00 -3.60
N SER A 54 3.63 2.87 -3.01
CA SER A 54 2.55 3.83 -3.21
C SER A 54 2.85 5.19 -2.57
N GLY A 55 3.42 5.19 -1.37
CA GLY A 55 3.78 6.43 -0.66
C GLY A 55 4.97 7.16 -1.24
N ALA A 56 5.95 6.45 -1.79
CA ALA A 56 7.14 7.05 -2.40
C ALA A 56 7.00 7.14 -3.92
N ALA A 57 7.05 6.01 -4.63
CA ALA A 57 7.16 5.98 -6.08
C ALA A 57 5.95 6.63 -6.77
N LEU A 58 4.72 6.34 -6.32
CA LEU A 58 3.52 6.95 -6.90
C LEU A 58 3.41 8.43 -6.54
N PHE A 59 3.64 8.80 -5.28
CA PHE A 59 3.56 10.21 -4.87
C PHE A 59 4.55 11.10 -5.64
N TYR A 60 5.84 10.73 -5.63
CA TYR A 60 6.88 11.47 -6.36
C TYR A 60 6.70 11.37 -7.87
N GLY A 61 6.26 10.22 -8.39
CA GLY A 61 6.00 10.03 -9.82
C GLY A 61 4.87 10.92 -10.33
N VAL A 62 3.78 11.03 -9.59
CA VAL A 62 2.67 11.92 -9.96
C VAL A 62 3.09 13.39 -9.87
N LEU A 63 3.80 13.80 -8.80
CA LEU A 63 4.32 15.16 -8.72
C LEU A 63 5.24 15.52 -9.90
N SER A 64 6.16 14.62 -10.25
CA SER A 64 7.05 14.77 -11.40
C SER A 64 6.30 14.87 -12.72
N LEU A 65 5.23 14.08 -12.89
CA LEU A 65 4.37 14.14 -14.07
C LEU A 65 3.66 15.50 -14.19
N PHE A 66 3.13 16.04 -13.10
CA PHE A 66 2.50 17.36 -13.13
C PHE A 66 3.50 18.47 -13.48
N ASP A 67 4.71 18.42 -12.92
CA ASP A 67 5.77 19.39 -13.24
C ASP A 67 6.21 19.29 -14.72
N PHE A 68 6.35 18.06 -15.23
CA PHE A 68 6.62 17.80 -16.65
C PHE A 68 5.52 18.35 -17.58
N LEU A 69 4.26 18.30 -17.16
CA LEU A 69 3.12 18.87 -17.89
C LEU A 69 2.98 20.40 -17.72
N GLY A 70 3.92 21.06 -17.04
CA GLY A 70 3.92 22.51 -16.81
C GLY A 70 3.00 22.97 -15.68
N HIS A 71 2.43 22.05 -14.91
CA HIS A 71 1.61 22.36 -13.75
C HIS A 71 2.46 22.33 -12.47
N ARG A 72 2.80 23.52 -11.96
CA ARG A 72 3.51 23.62 -10.66
C ARG A 72 2.58 23.26 -9.51
N VAL A 73 2.77 22.08 -8.92
CA VAL A 73 2.08 21.66 -7.71
C VAL A 73 2.83 22.20 -6.49
N SER A 74 2.23 23.16 -5.79
CA SER A 74 2.78 23.63 -4.51
C SER A 74 2.56 22.56 -3.43
N VAL A 75 3.67 21.96 -2.98
CA VAL A 75 3.71 20.97 -1.89
C VAL A 75 3.86 21.61 -0.50
N GLY A 76 3.74 22.94 -0.40
CA GLY A 76 3.87 23.67 0.87
C GLY A 76 5.26 23.54 1.51
N HIS A 77 5.32 23.37 2.83
CA HIS A 77 6.54 23.29 3.65
C HIS A 77 7.37 22.00 3.49
N GLY A 78 7.11 21.18 2.47
CA GLY A 78 7.86 19.94 2.22
C GLY A 78 7.56 18.79 3.19
N GLU A 79 6.87 19.04 4.30
CA GLU A 79 6.45 18.02 5.27
C GLU A 79 5.61 16.91 4.62
N ILE A 80 4.76 17.27 3.66
CA ILE A 80 3.93 16.31 2.90
C ILE A 80 4.80 15.33 2.09
N LEU A 81 5.99 15.75 1.63
CA LEU A 81 6.89 14.91 0.85
C LEU A 81 7.43 13.73 1.68
N ILE A 82 7.62 13.93 2.98
CA ILE A 82 8.09 12.91 3.91
C ILE A 82 6.92 12.15 4.53
N ALA A 83 5.82 12.85 4.83
CA ALA A 83 4.62 12.26 5.38
C ALA A 83 4.01 11.20 4.44
N ALA A 84 3.97 11.45 3.14
CA ALA A 84 3.40 10.53 2.14
C ALA A 84 4.01 9.11 2.19
N PRO A 85 5.34 8.93 2.09
CA PRO A 85 5.99 7.63 2.28
C PRO A 85 5.75 7.03 3.67
N VAL A 86 5.93 7.83 4.73
CA VAL A 86 5.91 7.33 6.11
C VAL A 86 4.52 6.83 6.50
N PHE A 87 3.47 7.59 6.21
CA PHE A 87 2.10 7.19 6.53
C PHE A 87 1.63 6.02 5.66
N ASN A 88 2.00 5.95 4.38
CA ASN A 88 1.64 4.79 3.55
C ASN A 88 2.40 3.53 3.97
N PHE A 89 3.67 3.66 4.39
CA PHE A 89 4.41 2.55 4.99
C PHE A 89 3.71 2.06 6.26
N GLY A 90 3.35 2.98 7.17
CA GLY A 90 2.61 2.66 8.39
C GLY A 90 1.28 1.99 8.09
N LEU A 91 0.51 2.51 7.12
CA LEU A 91 -0.73 1.90 6.66
C LEU A 91 -0.50 0.48 6.11
N GLY A 92 0.51 0.28 5.26
CA GLY A 92 0.87 -1.03 4.72
C GLY A 92 1.22 -2.03 5.82
N ALA A 93 1.94 -1.60 6.86
CA ALA A 93 2.27 -2.42 8.03
C ALA A 93 1.03 -2.78 8.86
N VAL A 94 0.14 -1.82 9.13
CA VAL A 94 -1.12 -2.07 9.83
C VAL A 94 -1.99 -3.06 9.06
N LEU A 95 -2.14 -2.86 7.75
CA LEU A 95 -2.90 -3.77 6.90
C LEU A 95 -2.25 -5.15 6.79
N ALA A 96 -0.91 -5.24 6.83
CA ALA A 96 -0.20 -6.52 6.87
C ALA A 96 -0.57 -7.31 8.13
N VAL A 97 -0.59 -6.67 9.31
CA VAL A 97 -0.97 -7.30 10.59
C VAL A 97 -2.43 -7.75 10.55
N ILE A 98 -3.34 -6.86 10.14
CA ILE A 98 -4.78 -7.17 10.05
C ILE A 98 -5.02 -8.31 9.07
N GLY A 99 -4.50 -8.21 7.84
CA GLY A 99 -4.70 -9.20 6.81
C GLY A 99 -4.06 -10.54 7.14
N THR A 100 -2.89 -10.57 7.78
CA THR A 100 -2.27 -11.82 8.25
C THR A 100 -3.12 -12.51 9.30
N THR A 101 -3.68 -11.74 10.23
CA THR A 101 -4.58 -12.25 11.27
C THR A 101 -5.85 -12.82 10.66
N LEU A 102 -6.46 -12.09 9.71
CA LEU A 102 -7.63 -12.54 8.97
C LEU A 102 -7.36 -13.80 8.13
N LEU A 103 -6.23 -13.87 7.42
CA LEU A 103 -5.85 -15.07 6.66
C LEU A 103 -5.73 -16.29 7.57
N ARG A 104 -5.10 -16.13 8.75
CA ARG A 104 -4.96 -17.21 9.73
C ARG A 104 -6.32 -17.69 10.23
N TRP A 105 -7.24 -16.77 10.50
CA TRP A 105 -8.57 -17.09 11.00
C TRP A 105 -9.45 -17.76 9.95
N LEU A 106 -9.40 -17.31 8.70
CA LEU A 106 -10.18 -17.87 7.58
C LEU A 106 -9.64 -19.20 7.06
N THR A 107 -8.38 -19.53 7.36
CA THR A 107 -7.74 -20.78 6.93
C THR A 107 -7.13 -21.49 8.14
N PRO A 108 -7.95 -22.08 9.04
CA PRO A 108 -7.46 -22.81 10.20
C PRO A 108 -6.63 -24.03 9.76
N GLU A 109 -5.60 -24.39 10.56
CA GLU A 109 -4.86 -25.64 10.34
C GLU A 109 -5.79 -26.79 10.76
N ALA A 110 -5.93 -27.77 9.87
CA ALA A 110 -6.70 -28.99 10.13
C ALA A 110 -5.85 -30.01 10.89
#